data_AF-A0A938XQU2-F1
#
_entry.id   AF-A0A938XQU2-F1
#
_cell.length_a   1.000
_cell.length_b   1.000
_cell.length_c   1.000
_cell.angle_alpha   90.00
_cell.angle_beta   90.00
_cell.angle_gamma   90.00
#
_symmetry.space_group_name_H-M   'P 1'
#
loop_
_entity.id
_entity.type
_entity.pdbx_description
1 polymer ?
#
loop_
_entity_poly.entity_id
_entity_poly.type
_entity_poly.pdbx_seq_one_letter_code
_entity_poly.pdbx_strand_id
1 'polypeptide(L)'
;MRLSIKNKFIVLFLVGSILLSPTTISAAEELEIITAIEKVLAENSELEIAGLKLENAKFDYQKSRADNLTTNSKRAKLEAKINYLEAQEQYYNQQSQLLQETLNNYTAVLLY
;
A
#
# COMPACT_ATOMS: atom_id res chain seq x y z
N MET A 1 -22.00 52.13 17.37
CA MET A 1 -20.53 52.28 17.38
C MET A 1 -20.03 52.30 15.94
N ARG A 2 -19.70 53.48 15.37
CA ARG A 2 -19.25 53.62 13.97
C ARG A 2 -17.77 53.26 13.91
N LEU A 3 -17.40 52.14 13.28
CA LEU A 3 -16.00 51.82 13.04
C LEU A 3 -15.37 52.86 12.10
N SER A 4 -14.20 53.37 12.50
CA SER A 4 -13.34 54.22 11.67
C SER A 4 -12.97 53.51 10.36
N ILE A 5 -12.82 54.25 9.26
CA ILE A 5 -12.49 53.74 7.92
C ILE A 5 -11.23 52.86 7.96
N LYS A 6 -10.22 53.22 8.76
CA LYS A 6 -9.01 52.40 8.99
C LYS A 6 -9.32 51.03 9.59
N ASN A 7 -10.23 50.97 10.57
CA ASN A 7 -10.60 49.72 11.23
C ASN A 7 -11.43 48.82 10.30
N LYS A 8 -12.22 49.41 9.39
CA LYS A 8 -12.93 48.65 8.35
C LYS A 8 -11.96 47.99 7.37
N PHE A 9 -10.91 48.70 6.95
CA PHE A 9 -9.86 48.14 6.09
C PHE A 9 -9.08 47.00 6.76
N ILE A 10 -8.76 47.14 8.06
CA ILE A 10 -8.09 46.08 8.82
C ILE A 10 -8.97 44.83 8.92
N VAL A 11 -10.27 44.99 9.19
CA VAL A 11 -11.21 43.86 9.25
C VAL A 11 -11.36 43.20 7.87
N LEU A 12 -11.43 43.99 6.79
CA LEU A 12 -11.51 43.46 5.43
C LEU A 12 -10.24 42.69 5.03
N PHE A 13 -9.07 43.20 5.43
CA PHE A 13 -7.80 42.52 5.22
C PHE A 13 -7.72 41.21 5.99
N LEU A 14 -8.11 41.20 7.28
CA LEU A 14 -8.11 39.99 8.11
C LEU A 14 -9.03 38.90 7.55
N VAL A 15 -10.26 39.26 7.17
CA VAL A 15 -11.23 38.33 6.59
C VAL A 15 -10.75 37.84 5.21
N GLY A 16 -10.15 38.73 4.42
CA GLY A 16 -9.54 38.37 3.13
C GLY A 16 -8.39 37.37 3.28
N SER A 17 -7.51 37.53 4.28
CA SER A 17 -6.41 36.60 4.52
C SER A 17 -6.85 35.21 4.99
N ILE A 18 -7.98 35.10 5.70
CA ILE A 18 -8.52 33.80 6.11
C ILE A 18 -9.14 33.08 4.89
N LEU A 19 -9.79 33.80 3.98
CA LEU A 19 -10.41 33.23 2.77
C LEU A 19 -9.40 32.84 1.67
N LEU A 20 -8.22 33.45 1.66
CA LEU A 20 -7.14 33.17 0.70
C LEU A 20 -6.13 32.12 1.20
N SER A 21 -6.34 31.57 2.38
CA SER A 21 -5.52 30.45 2.88
C SER A 21 -5.82 29.22 2.03
N PRO A 22 -4.86 28.67 1.27
CA PRO A 22 -5.09 27.44 0.52
C PRO A 22 -5.44 26.34 1.53
N THR A 23 -6.62 25.73 1.39
CA THR A 23 -7.02 24.60 2.22
C THR A 23 -6.14 23.41 1.88
N THR A 24 -5.11 23.16 2.70
CA THR A 24 -4.14 22.04 2.56
C THR A 24 -4.74 20.66 2.84
N ILE A 25 -6.06 20.55 2.92
CA ILE A 25 -6.79 19.36 3.38
C ILE A 25 -6.55 18.17 2.44
N SER A 26 -6.49 18.40 1.13
CA SER A 26 -6.34 17.31 0.13
C SER A 26 -4.97 16.62 0.16
N ALA A 27 -3.88 17.33 0.47
CA ALA A 27 -2.54 16.73 0.48
C ALA A 27 -2.26 15.97 1.79
N ALA A 28 -2.93 16.35 2.88
CA ALA A 28 -2.82 15.65 4.16
C ALA A 28 -3.51 14.27 4.10
N GLU A 29 -4.71 14.18 3.52
CA GLU A 29 -5.44 12.91 3.36
C GLU A 29 -4.72 11.91 2.46
N GLU A 30 -4.06 12.37 1.39
CA GLU A 30 -3.26 11.52 0.51
C GLU A 30 -2.03 10.94 1.24
N LEU A 31 -1.38 11.73 2.08
CA LEU A 31 -0.24 11.26 2.86
C LEU A 31 -0.67 10.22 3.91
N GLU A 32 -1.84 10.39 4.53
CA GLU A 32 -2.38 9.48 5.54
C GLU A 32 -2.73 8.11 4.95
N ILE A 33 -3.38 8.06 3.77
CA ILE A 33 -3.72 6.78 3.14
C ILE A 33 -2.47 6.02 2.66
N ILE A 34 -1.47 6.72 2.13
CA ILE A 34 -0.19 6.11 1.74
C ILE A 34 0.49 5.50 2.97
N THR A 35 0.53 6.23 4.08
CA THR A 35 1.12 5.75 5.33
C THR A 35 0.38 4.52 5.88
N ALA A 36 -0.96 4.50 5.79
CA ALA A 36 -1.75 3.35 6.19
C ALA A 36 -1.46 2.11 5.34
N ILE A 37 -1.33 2.29 4.01
CA ILE A 37 -0.97 1.21 3.09
C ILE A 37 0.43 0.68 3.40
N GLU A 38 1.43 1.55 3.53
CA GLU A 38 2.81 1.15 3.83
C GLU A 38 2.89 0.36 5.13
N LYS A 39 2.20 0.84 6.17
CA LYS A 39 2.18 0.18 7.48
C LYS A 39 1.54 -1.21 7.41
N VAL A 40 0.38 -1.33 6.76
CA VAL A 40 -0.32 -2.61 6.66
C VAL A 40 0.50 -3.61 5.83
N LEU A 41 1.10 -3.18 4.72
CA LEU A 41 1.98 -4.05 3.94
C LEU A 41 3.22 -4.52 4.71
N ALA A 42 3.77 -3.67 5.58
CA ALA A 42 4.96 -3.98 6.36
C ALA A 42 4.68 -4.84 7.61
N GLU A 43 3.55 -4.64 8.27
CA GLU A 43 3.25 -5.25 9.57
C GLU A 43 2.29 -6.46 9.48
N ASN A 44 1.73 -6.75 8.30
CA ASN A 44 0.82 -7.87 8.14
C ASN A 44 1.58 -9.21 8.12
N SER A 45 1.55 -9.93 9.25
CA SER A 45 2.24 -11.22 9.41
C SER A 45 1.78 -12.29 8.42
N GLU A 46 0.54 -12.23 7.97
CA GLU A 46 -0.03 -13.15 7.00
C GLU A 46 0.60 -12.97 5.60
N LEU A 47 0.75 -11.72 5.16
CA LEU A 47 1.46 -11.34 3.94
C LEU A 47 2.96 -11.65 4.04
N GLU A 48 3.58 -11.44 5.21
CA GLU A 48 4.96 -11.83 5.48
C GLU A 48 5.15 -13.35 5.31
N ILE A 49 4.27 -14.16 5.90
CA ILE A 49 4.29 -15.62 5.75
C ILE A 49 4.14 -16.02 4.28
N ALA A 50 3.23 -15.39 3.53
CA ALA A 50 3.08 -15.64 2.10
C ALA A 50 4.35 -15.27 1.31
N GLY A 51 5.01 -14.16 1.68
CA GLY A 51 6.28 -13.73 1.10
C GLY A 51 7.40 -14.74 1.33
N LEU A 52 7.54 -15.25 2.56
CA LEU A 52 8.50 -16.29 2.90
C LEU A 52 8.23 -17.60 2.14
N LYS A 53 6.97 -17.99 1.96
CA LYS A 53 6.58 -19.15 1.15
C LYS A 53 6.98 -18.97 -0.32
N LEU A 54 6.74 -17.80 -0.88
CA LEU A 54 7.17 -17.45 -2.24
C LEU A 54 8.69 -17.52 -2.39
N GLU A 55 9.44 -16.96 -1.44
CA GLU A 55 10.90 -17.00 -1.45
C GLU A 55 11.44 -18.43 -1.39
N ASN A 56 10.89 -19.26 -0.51
CA ASN A 56 11.24 -20.68 -0.43
C ASN A 56 10.93 -21.41 -1.74
N ALA A 57 9.73 -21.23 -2.32
CA ALA A 57 9.36 -21.87 -3.58
C ALA A 57 10.25 -21.40 -4.75
N LYS A 58 10.69 -20.14 -4.74
CA LYS A 58 11.68 -19.62 -5.69
C LYS A 58 13.02 -20.31 -5.54
N PHE A 59 13.50 -20.49 -4.30
CA PHE A 59 14.75 -21.20 -4.02
C PHE A 59 14.67 -22.65 -4.49
N ASP A 60 13.58 -23.36 -4.19
CA ASP A 60 13.36 -24.74 -4.64
C ASP A 60 13.31 -24.86 -6.16
N TYR A 61 12.66 -23.91 -6.84
CA TYR A 61 12.69 -23.85 -8.30
C TYR A 61 14.12 -23.66 -8.84
N GLN A 62 14.90 -22.75 -8.26
CA GLN A 62 16.29 -22.53 -8.67
C GLN A 62 17.15 -23.77 -8.43
N LYS A 63 17.00 -24.42 -7.28
CA LYS A 63 17.66 -25.68 -6.95
C LYS A 63 17.30 -26.79 -7.94
N SER A 64 16.00 -26.98 -8.24
CA SER A 64 15.55 -27.98 -9.22
C SER A 64 16.13 -27.73 -10.62
N ARG A 65 16.34 -26.47 -11.00
CA ARG A 65 16.98 -26.12 -12.27
C ARG A 65 18.46 -26.49 -12.27
N ALA A 66 19.16 -26.28 -11.16
CA ALA A 66 20.55 -26.68 -11.00
C ALA A 66 20.69 -28.22 -11.02
N ASP A 67 19.85 -28.92 -10.27
CA ASP A 67 19.86 -30.39 -10.19
C ASP A 67 19.43 -31.03 -11.53
N ASN A 68 18.57 -30.38 -12.32
CA ASN A 68 18.21 -30.88 -13.65
C ASN A 68 19.40 -30.86 -14.63
N LEU A 69 20.35 -29.92 -14.48
CA LEU A 69 21.57 -29.89 -15.30
C LEU A 69 22.46 -31.12 -15.03
N THR A 70 22.35 -31.74 -13.85
CA THR A 70 23.13 -32.91 -13.46
C THR A 70 22.36 -34.23 -13.58
N THR A 71 21.03 -34.21 -13.40
CA THR A 71 20.18 -35.43 -13.29
C THR A 71 19.16 -35.62 -14.42
N ASN A 72 18.96 -34.63 -15.31
CA ASN A 72 17.99 -34.63 -16.42
C ASN A 72 16.50 -34.85 -16.05
N SER A 73 16.09 -34.73 -14.78
CA SER A 73 14.69 -34.94 -14.38
C SER A 73 13.76 -33.78 -14.77
N LYS A 74 13.16 -33.85 -15.96
CA LYS A 74 12.27 -32.81 -16.53
C LYS A 74 11.01 -32.59 -15.69
N ARG A 75 10.52 -33.65 -15.04
CA ARG A 75 9.34 -33.62 -14.16
C ARG A 75 9.58 -32.79 -12.90
N ALA A 76 10.69 -33.01 -12.19
CA ALA A 76 10.99 -32.28 -10.96
C ALA A 76 11.10 -30.76 -11.19
N LYS A 77 11.68 -30.35 -12.33
CA LYS A 77 11.75 -28.95 -12.75
C LYS A 77 10.36 -28.33 -13.01
N LEU A 78 9.45 -29.09 -13.62
CA LEU A 78 8.08 -28.62 -13.88
C LEU A 78 7.29 -28.50 -12.59
N GLU A 79 7.40 -29.47 -11.70
CA GLU A 79 6.75 -29.47 -10.39
C GLU A 79 7.21 -28.28 -9.53
N ALA A 80 8.53 -28.06 -9.43
CA ALA A 80 9.05 -26.90 -8.71
C ALA A 80 8.64 -25.56 -9.34
N LYS A 81 8.50 -25.51 -10.68
CA LYS A 81 7.99 -24.31 -11.36
C LYS A 81 6.52 -24.05 -11.02
N ILE A 82 5.69 -25.10 -10.98
CA ILE A 82 4.28 -24.98 -10.61
C ILE A 82 4.16 -24.46 -9.18
N ASN A 83 4.88 -25.06 -8.24
CA ASN A 83 4.87 -24.62 -6.84
C ASN A 83 5.30 -23.16 -6.68
N TYR A 84 6.31 -22.72 -7.45
CA TYR A 84 6.73 -21.31 -7.46
C TYR A 84 5.63 -20.37 -7.98
N LEU A 85 4.95 -20.75 -9.07
CA LEU A 85 3.86 -19.95 -9.63
C LEU A 85 2.64 -19.90 -8.70
N GLU A 86 2.29 -21.00 -8.05
CA GLU A 86 1.21 -21.05 -7.08
C GLU A 86 1.50 -20.18 -5.86
N ALA A 87 2.73 -20.26 -5.31
CA ALA A 87 3.14 -19.40 -4.20
C ALA A 87 3.15 -17.91 -4.60
N GLN A 88 3.52 -17.61 -5.86
CA GLN A 88 3.49 -16.25 -6.39
C GLN A 88 2.07 -15.70 -6.50
N GLU A 89 1.15 -16.51 -7.04
CA GLU A 89 -0.26 -16.15 -7.14
C GLU A 89 -0.86 -15.92 -5.75
N GLN A 90 -0.59 -16.83 -4.80
CA GLN A 90 -1.07 -16.69 -3.42
C GLN A 90 -0.59 -15.38 -2.78
N TYR A 91 0.69 -15.05 -2.89
CA TYR A 91 1.25 -13.81 -2.35
C TYR A 91 0.56 -12.56 -2.93
N TYR A 92 0.43 -12.47 -4.26
CA TYR A 92 -0.17 -11.30 -4.89
C TYR A 92 -1.68 -11.20 -4.65
N ASN A 93 -2.40 -12.31 -4.58
CA ASN A 93 -3.81 -12.32 -4.22
C ASN A 93 -4.01 -11.82 -2.79
N GLN A 94 -3.19 -12.28 -1.85
CA GLN A 94 -3.25 -11.83 -0.46
C GLN A 94 -2.87 -10.37 -0.31
N GLN A 95 -1.83 -9.90 -1.01
CA GLN A 95 -1.47 -8.48 -1.05
C GLN A 95 -2.63 -7.63 -1.59
N SER A 96 -3.26 -8.06 -2.68
CA SER A 96 -4.39 -7.35 -3.30
C SER A 96 -5.61 -7.27 -2.38
N GLN A 97 -5.96 -8.38 -1.72
CA GLN A 97 -7.05 -8.42 -0.74
C GLN A 97 -6.78 -7.48 0.43
N LEU A 98 -5.57 -7.52 0.98
CA LEU A 98 -5.16 -6.66 2.09
C LEU A 98 -5.23 -5.17 1.72
N LEU A 99 -4.80 -4.81 0.51
CA LEU A 99 -4.92 -3.44 0.00
C LEU A 99 -6.38 -3.01 -0.15
N GLN A 100 -7.23 -3.86 -0.71
CA GLN A 100 -8.66 -3.57 -0.84
C GLN A 100 -9.32 -3.36 0.53
N GLU A 101 -9.03 -4.23 1.50
CA GLU A 101 -9.52 -4.09 2.88
C GLU A 101 -9.04 -2.77 3.51
N THR A 102 -7.77 -2.43 3.34
CA THR A 102 -7.20 -1.17 3.87
C THR A 102 -7.90 0.06 3.28
N LEU A 103 -8.08 0.09 1.96
CA LEU A 103 -8.75 1.19 1.27
C LEU A 103 -10.23 1.32 1.68
N ASN A 104 -10.93 0.19 1.80
CA ASN A 104 -12.33 0.17 2.22
C ASN A 104 -12.48 0.66 3.66
N ASN A 105 -11.61 0.21 4.57
CA ASN A 105 -11.63 0.64 5.97
C ASN A 105 -11.30 2.13 6.11
N TYR A 106 -10.30 2.62 5.37
CA TYR A 106 -9.94 4.03 5.36
C TYR A 106 -11.10 4.92 4.85
N THR A 107 -11.72 4.53 3.74
CA THR A 107 -12.88 5.24 3.19
C THR A 107 -14.08 5.22 4.14
N ALA A 108 -14.30 4.10 4.84
CA ALA A 108 -15.37 4.00 5.83
C ALA A 108 -15.14 4.97 7.00
N VAL A 109 -13.90 5.14 7.47
CA VAL A 109 -13.58 6.11 8.54
C VAL A 109 -13.77 7.56 8.09
N LEU A 110 -13.44 7.90 6.84
CA LEU A 110 -13.59 9.27 6.31
C LEU A 110 -15.05 9.68 6.06
N LEU A 111 -15.96 8.72 5.86
CA LEU A 111 -17.38 8.99 5.55
C LEU A 111 -18.29 9.07 6.79
N TYR A 112 -17.74 8.95 8.00
CA TYR A 112 -18.42 9.10 9.28
C TYR A 112 -17.96 10.35 10.02
#